data_AF-A0A6N9R4H6-F1
#
_entry.id   AF-A0A6N9R4H6-F1
#
_cell.length_a   1.000
_cell.length_b   1.000
_cell.length_c   1.000
_cell.angle_alpha   90.00
_cell.angle_beta   90.00
_cell.angle_gamma   90.00
#
_symmetry.space_group_name_H-M   'P 1'
#
loop_
_entity.id
_entity.type
_entity.pdbx_description
1 polymer ?
#
loop_
_entity_poly.entity_id
_entity_poly.type
_entity_poly.pdbx_seq_one_letter_code
_entity_poly.pdbx_strand_id
1 'polypeptide(L)'
;MFLLLGACGEPRLECGTAEIQDTVSSIVRDQVLRIISDSAPLPTDARRNAMASKATKVTLRNARLIEWDKSRGQLACSASIVIAAPGTGGGWSVETTAELRYRVTRGDQEAFFVRVPYPDLMAVLATRTGPAPSHPQ
;
A
#
# COMPACT_ATOMS: atom_id res chain seq x y z
N MET A 1 -33.90 1.71 36.41
CA MET A 1 -33.07 2.48 35.47
C MET A 1 -32.02 1.54 34.92
N PHE A 2 -32.16 1.10 33.66
CA PHE A 2 -31.25 0.14 33.04
C PHE A 2 -30.35 0.88 32.05
N LEU A 3 -29.05 0.89 32.33
CA LEU A 3 -28.01 1.36 31.41
C LEU A 3 -27.67 0.20 30.45
N LEU A 4 -28.35 0.17 29.31
CA LEU A 4 -27.98 -0.67 28.18
C LEU A 4 -26.91 0.05 27.35
N LEU A 5 -25.65 -0.01 27.78
CA LEU A 5 -24.49 0.31 26.93
C LEU A 5 -24.18 -0.90 26.03
N GLY A 6 -25.18 -1.33 25.27
CA GLY A 6 -25.07 -2.37 24.26
C GLY A 6 -24.63 -1.78 22.94
N ALA A 7 -23.37 -1.32 22.84
CA ALA A 7 -22.71 -1.28 21.54
C ALA A 7 -22.16 -2.68 21.26
N CYS A 8 -23.04 -3.66 21.04
CA CYS A 8 -22.69 -4.89 20.33
C CYS A 8 -22.54 -4.56 18.84
N GLY A 9 -21.59 -3.71 18.50
CA GLY A 9 -21.11 -3.56 17.14
C GLY A 9 -19.84 -4.38 17.04
N GLU A 10 -19.89 -5.51 16.34
CA GLU A 10 -18.66 -6.18 15.91
C GLU A 10 -17.72 -5.12 15.31
N PRO A 11 -16.40 -5.14 15.61
CA PRO A 11 -15.47 -4.18 15.03
C PRO A 11 -15.68 -4.20 13.51
N ARG A 12 -16.20 -3.09 12.98
CA ARG A 12 -16.51 -2.99 11.55
C ARG A 12 -15.17 -3.02 10.84
N LEU A 13 -14.85 -4.19 10.28
CA LEU A 13 -13.83 -4.31 9.26
C LEU A 13 -14.21 -3.35 8.14
N GLU A 14 -13.43 -2.30 7.98
CA GLU A 14 -13.63 -1.27 6.96
C GLU A 14 -12.36 -1.20 6.10
N CYS A 15 -12.52 -1.06 4.78
CA CYS A 15 -11.36 -1.03 3.87
C CYS A 15 -10.34 0.07 4.22
N GLY A 16 -10.76 1.13 4.90
CA GLY A 16 -9.97 2.33 5.15
C GLY A 16 -9.53 2.56 6.59
N THR A 17 -9.60 1.58 7.50
CA THR A 17 -9.08 1.80 8.86
C THR A 17 -7.58 2.09 8.83
N ALA A 18 -7.08 2.82 9.83
CA ALA A 18 -5.67 3.22 9.89
C ALA A 18 -4.72 2.01 9.83
N GLU A 19 -5.07 0.93 10.52
CA GLU A 19 -4.26 -0.28 10.59
C GLU A 19 -4.18 -0.99 9.23
N ILE A 20 -5.28 -1.02 8.47
CA ILE A 20 -5.31 -1.57 7.11
C ILE A 20 -4.51 -0.68 6.16
N GLN A 21 -4.66 0.65 6.26
CA GLN A 21 -3.91 1.61 5.47
C GLN A 21 -2.40 1.46 5.69
N ASP A 22 -1.96 1.37 6.95
CA ASP A 22 -0.56 1.20 7.33
C ASP A 22 -0.01 -0.14 6.83
N THR A 23 -0.80 -1.21 6.95
CA THR A 23 -0.41 -2.56 6.49
C THR A 23 -0.24 -2.59 4.97
N VAL A 24 -1.22 -2.09 4.21
CA VAL A 24 -1.14 -2.03 2.74
C VAL A 24 0.04 -1.16 2.30
N SER A 25 0.21 0.00 2.93
CA SER A 25 1.30 0.93 2.60
C SER A 25 2.67 0.32 2.89
N SER A 26 2.80 -0.44 3.98
CA SER A 26 4.02 -1.17 4.34
C SER A 26 4.36 -2.27 3.32
N ILE A 27 3.39 -3.12 2.95
CA ILE A 27 3.56 -4.17 1.93
C ILE A 27 4.08 -3.56 0.62
N VAL A 28 3.46 -2.48 0.16
CA VAL A 28 3.84 -1.83 -1.09
C VAL A 28 5.20 -1.17 -0.97
N ARG A 29 5.48 -0.47 0.15
CA ARG A 29 6.78 0.15 0.41
C ARG A 29 7.92 -0.85 0.38
N ASP A 30 7.76 -2.00 1.02
CA ASP A 30 8.78 -3.06 1.03
C ASP A 30 9.12 -3.54 -0.39
N GLN A 31 8.10 -3.66 -1.23
CA GLN A 31 8.27 -4.10 -2.62
C GLN A 31 8.90 -3.02 -3.49
N VAL A 32 8.52 -1.76 -3.28
CA VAL A 32 9.20 -0.61 -3.90
C VAL A 32 10.68 -0.61 -3.53
N LEU A 33 11.01 -0.79 -2.25
CA LEU A 33 12.39 -0.79 -1.77
C LEU A 33 13.19 -1.95 -2.34
N ARG A 34 12.62 -3.15 -2.44
CA ARG A 34 13.26 -4.30 -3.11
C ARG A 34 13.63 -3.97 -4.56
N ILE A 35 12.71 -3.40 -5.33
CA ILE A 35 12.99 -3.00 -6.71
C ILE A 35 14.08 -1.92 -6.79
N ILE A 36 14.09 -0.95 -5.86
CA ILE A 36 15.17 0.05 -5.79
C ILE A 36 16.53 -0.63 -5.57
N SER A 37 16.58 -1.60 -4.66
CA SER A 37 17.80 -2.35 -4.37
C SER A 37 18.24 -3.21 -5.55
N ASP A 38 17.31 -3.89 -6.22
CA ASP A 38 17.60 -4.79 -7.36
C ASP A 38 18.02 -4.02 -8.63
N SER A 39 17.51 -2.80 -8.82
CA SER A 39 17.84 -1.96 -9.98
C SER A 39 19.13 -1.14 -9.80
N ALA A 40 19.74 -1.16 -8.63
CA ALA A 40 20.97 -0.42 -8.38
C ALA A 40 22.22 -1.24 -8.82
N PRO A 41 23.14 -0.68 -9.62
CA PRO A 41 24.41 -1.34 -9.91
C PRO A 41 25.25 -1.48 -8.62
N LEU A 42 25.86 -2.66 -8.43
CA LEU A 42 26.67 -3.02 -7.25
C LEU A 42 27.87 -2.07 -7.00
N PRO A 43 28.35 -1.91 -5.74
CA PRO A 43 27.68 -2.20 -4.48
C PRO A 43 26.97 -0.93 -3.97
N THR A 44 25.67 -1.03 -3.70
CA THR A 44 24.92 0.02 -2.99
C THR A 44 25.40 0.13 -1.55
N ASP A 45 26.02 1.26 -1.22
CA ASP A 45 26.30 1.61 0.18
C ASP A 45 25.03 1.52 1.03
N ALA A 46 25.13 0.92 2.21
CA ALA A 46 24.02 0.87 3.19
C ALA A 46 23.40 2.25 3.45
N ARG A 47 24.19 3.31 3.31
CA ARG A 47 23.76 4.71 3.38
C ARG A 47 22.74 5.08 2.30
N ARG A 48 22.92 4.61 1.06
CA ARG A 48 22.00 4.89 -0.05
C ARG A 48 20.69 4.13 0.11
N ASN A 49 20.75 2.88 0.59
CA ASN A 49 19.55 2.11 0.93
C ASN A 49 18.77 2.73 2.10
N ALA A 50 19.47 3.20 3.14
CA ALA A 50 18.86 3.92 4.24
C ALA A 50 18.22 5.24 3.79
N MET A 51 18.86 5.96 2.87
CA MET A 51 18.32 7.18 2.28
C MET A 51 17.08 6.90 1.41
N ALA A 52 17.12 5.85 0.59
CA ALA A 52 15.98 5.42 -0.21
C ALA A 52 14.80 4.98 0.66
N SER A 53 15.06 4.24 1.75
CA SER A 53 14.05 3.89 2.74
C SER A 53 13.42 5.13 3.36
N LYS A 54 14.22 6.11 3.82
CA LYS A 54 13.71 7.37 4.38
C LYS A 54 12.93 8.23 3.38
N ALA A 55 13.35 8.24 2.12
CA ALA A 55 12.74 9.03 1.07
C ALA A 55 11.48 8.38 0.48
N THR A 56 11.32 7.06 0.62
CA THR A 56 10.15 6.35 0.08
C THR A 56 8.96 6.49 1.02
N LYS A 57 7.92 7.15 0.53
CA LYS A 57 6.62 7.29 1.20
C LYS A 57 5.56 6.63 0.34
N VAL A 58 4.70 5.87 0.99
CA VAL A 58 3.54 5.23 0.37
C VAL A 58 2.32 5.67 1.16
N THR A 59 1.29 6.14 0.45
CA THR A 59 0.07 6.63 1.06
C THR A 59 -1.12 6.02 0.35
N LEU A 60 -1.98 5.35 1.12
CA LEU A 60 -3.26 4.86 0.64
C LEU A 60 -4.31 5.99 0.72
N ARG A 61 -5.09 6.19 -0.34
CA ARG A 61 -6.16 7.21 -0.43
C ARG A 61 -7.42 6.59 -1.02
N ASN A 62 -8.57 7.19 -0.72
CA ASN A 62 -9.86 6.83 -1.32
C ASN A 62 -10.18 5.32 -1.21
N ALA A 63 -9.88 4.72 -0.07
CA ALA A 63 -10.19 3.32 0.18
C ALA A 63 -11.71 3.08 0.14
N ARG A 64 -12.15 2.15 -0.71
CA ARG A 64 -13.56 1.82 -0.92
C ARG A 64 -13.76 0.30 -0.94
N LEU A 65 -14.90 -0.13 -0.42
CA LEU A 65 -15.36 -1.51 -0.52
C LEU A 65 -15.87 -1.78 -1.93
N ILE A 66 -15.34 -2.83 -2.56
CA ILE A 66 -15.85 -3.36 -3.85
C ILE A 66 -16.89 -4.44 -3.58
N GLU A 67 -16.54 -5.39 -2.72
CA GLU A 67 -17.35 -6.59 -2.48
C GLU A 67 -17.14 -7.09 -1.05
N TRP A 68 -18.21 -7.57 -0.43
CA TRP A 68 -18.16 -8.25 0.86
C TRP A 68 -18.61 -9.70 0.71
N ASP A 69 -17.67 -10.62 0.87
CA ASP A 69 -17.94 -12.05 0.98
C ASP A 69 -18.17 -12.40 2.46
N LYS A 70 -19.46 -12.48 2.82
CA LYS A 70 -19.90 -12.87 4.17
C LYS A 70 -19.51 -14.31 4.51
N SER A 71 -19.50 -15.20 3.52
CA SER A 71 -19.25 -16.63 3.75
C SER A 71 -17.80 -16.91 4.16
N ARG A 72 -16.88 -16.07 3.69
CA ARG A 72 -15.44 -16.17 4.00
C ARG A 72 -14.92 -15.08 4.94
N GLY A 73 -15.80 -14.21 5.43
CA GLY A 73 -15.41 -13.08 6.28
C GLY A 73 -14.39 -12.16 5.59
N GLN A 74 -14.54 -11.97 4.27
CA GLN A 74 -13.57 -11.28 3.43
C GLN A 74 -14.16 -10.03 2.77
N LEU A 75 -13.40 -8.94 2.80
CA LEU A 75 -13.67 -7.71 2.08
C LEU A 75 -12.72 -7.61 0.89
N ALA A 76 -13.25 -7.39 -0.30
CA ALA A 76 -12.48 -6.93 -1.45
C ALA A 76 -12.55 -5.40 -1.50
N CYS A 77 -11.39 -4.76 -1.47
CA CYS A 77 -11.23 -3.32 -1.39
C CYS A 77 -10.44 -2.79 -2.59
N SER A 78 -10.66 -1.54 -2.94
CA SER A 78 -9.77 -0.77 -3.83
C SER A 78 -9.40 0.54 -3.18
N ALA A 79 -8.22 1.04 -3.53
CA ALA A 79 -7.75 2.34 -3.11
C ALA A 79 -6.82 2.94 -4.17
N SER A 80 -6.68 4.25 -4.16
CA SER A 80 -5.61 4.94 -4.86
C SER A 80 -4.35 4.90 -4.00
N ILE A 81 -3.25 4.39 -4.53
CA ILE A 81 -1.96 4.41 -3.86
C ILE A 81 -1.06 5.48 -4.47
N VAL A 82 -0.52 6.33 -3.61
CA VAL A 82 0.44 7.37 -3.96
C VAL A 82 1.81 6.93 -3.46
N ILE A 83 2.76 6.79 -4.37
CA ILE A 83 4.13 6.38 -4.06
C ILE A 83 5.04 7.55 -4.40
N ALA A 84 5.68 8.12 -3.38
CA ALA A 84 6.77 9.07 -3.56
C ALA A 84 8.09 8.36 -3.26
N ALA A 85 8.93 8.14 -4.27
CA ALA A 85 10.22 7.46 -4.13
C ALA A 85 11.31 8.16 -4.95
N PRO A 86 12.60 7.98 -4.61
CA PRO A 86 13.69 8.53 -5.41
C PRO A 86 13.62 8.03 -6.87
N GLY A 87 13.72 8.95 -7.82
CA GLY A 87 13.90 8.64 -9.23
C GLY A 87 15.27 8.04 -9.52
N THR A 88 15.39 7.35 -10.66
CA THR A 88 16.64 6.74 -11.13
C THR A 88 17.72 7.78 -11.51
N GLY A 89 17.33 9.03 -11.78
CA GLY A 89 18.20 10.12 -12.25
C GLY A 89 18.82 11.03 -11.18
N GLY A 90 18.69 10.73 -9.89
CA GLY A 90 19.31 11.50 -8.81
C GLY A 90 18.51 12.75 -8.37
N GLY A 91 18.18 12.80 -7.09
CA GLY A 91 17.69 14.00 -6.39
C GLY A 91 16.17 14.21 -6.33
N TRP A 92 15.41 13.77 -7.34
CA TRP A 92 13.97 14.05 -7.42
C TRP A 92 13.13 12.87 -6.89
N SER A 93 12.09 13.18 -6.11
CA SER A 93 11.05 12.20 -5.77
C SER A 93 10.05 12.13 -6.91
N VAL A 94 9.88 10.95 -7.50
CA VAL A 94 8.80 10.71 -8.46
C VAL A 94 7.57 10.32 -7.65
N GLU A 95 6.48 11.07 -7.84
CA GLU A 95 5.17 10.69 -7.34
C GLU A 95 4.45 9.87 -8.41
N THR A 96 3.99 8.69 -8.04
CA THR A 96 3.22 7.79 -8.91
C THR A 96 1.92 7.46 -8.23
N THR A 97 0.81 7.65 -8.93
CA THR A 97 -0.53 7.27 -8.46
C THR A 97 -1.02 6.07 -9.27
N ALA A 98 -1.51 5.05 -8.59
CA ALA A 98 -2.10 3.87 -9.22
C ALA A 98 -3.31 3.38 -8.43
N GLU A 99 -4.19 2.61 -9.07
CA GLU A 99 -5.26 1.89 -8.37
C GLU A 99 -4.72 0.56 -7.86
N LEU A 100 -4.96 0.27 -6.59
CA LEU A 100 -4.56 -0.97 -5.93
C LEU A 100 -5.79 -1.69 -5.41
N ARG A 101 -5.90 -2.97 -5.76
CA ARG A 101 -6.87 -3.88 -5.16
C ARG A 101 -6.23 -4.66 -4.03
N TYR A 102 -6.96 -4.85 -2.94
CA TYR A 102 -6.51 -5.64 -1.80
C TYR A 102 -7.70 -6.33 -1.15
N ARG A 103 -7.42 -7.39 -0.41
CA ARG A 103 -8.41 -8.15 0.34
C ARG A 103 -8.10 -8.06 1.81
N VAL A 104 -9.12 -7.86 2.62
CA VAL A 104 -9.03 -7.89 4.08
C VAL A 104 -9.84 -9.08 4.56
N THR A 105 -9.22 -9.97 5.33
CA THR A 105 -9.86 -11.16 5.87
C THR A 105 -9.83 -11.08 7.39
N ARG A 106 -10.96 -11.31 8.06
CA ARG A 106 -10.97 -11.43 9.51
C ARG A 106 -10.20 -12.67 9.93
N GLY A 107 -9.29 -12.51 10.87
CA GLY A 107 -8.60 -13.61 11.54
C GLY A 107 -9.30 -14.01 12.83
N ASP A 108 -8.72 -14.99 13.52
CA ASP A 108 -9.10 -15.32 14.89
C ASP A 108 -8.63 -14.22 15.85
N GLN A 109 -9.30 -14.07 16.99
CA GLN A 109 -8.90 -13.17 18.09
C GLN A 109 -8.67 -11.70 17.67
N GLU A 110 -9.62 -11.12 16.92
CA GLU A 110 -9.58 -9.71 16.47
C GLU A 110 -8.42 -9.36 15.51
N ALA A 111 -7.65 -10.35 15.04
CA ALA A 111 -6.66 -10.13 13.99
C ALA A 111 -7.34 -9.88 12.63
N PHE A 112 -6.64 -9.20 11.73
CA PHE A 112 -7.02 -9.11 10.32
C PHE A 112 -5.81 -9.42 9.44
N PHE A 113 -6.11 -9.97 8.26
CA PHE A 113 -5.10 -10.30 7.25
C PHE A 113 -5.36 -9.47 6.01
N VAL A 114 -4.37 -8.67 5.62
CA VAL A 114 -4.39 -7.93 4.35
C VAL A 114 -3.63 -8.72 3.30
N ARG A 115 -4.23 -8.89 2.13
CA ARG A 115 -3.58 -9.49 0.95
C ARG A 115 -3.68 -8.54 -0.22
N VAL A 116 -2.53 -8.19 -0.80
CA VAL A 116 -2.44 -7.47 -2.06
C VAL A 116 -2.10 -8.49 -3.16
N PRO A 117 -2.93 -8.67 -4.19
CA PRO A 117 -2.62 -9.59 -5.27
C PRO A 117 -1.33 -9.16 -5.99
N TYR A 118 -0.47 -10.13 -6.32
CA TYR A 118 0.80 -9.88 -6.98
C TYR A 118 0.68 -9.11 -8.32
N PRO A 119 -0.31 -9.38 -9.19
CA PRO A 119 -0.47 -8.62 -10.43
C PRO A 119 -0.78 -7.13 -10.19
N ASP A 120 -1.64 -6.82 -9.22
CA ASP A 120 -1.97 -5.43 -8.87
C ASP A 120 -0.75 -4.70 -8.30
N LEU A 121 -0.01 -5.39 -7.41
CA LEU A 121 1.25 -4.89 -6.88
C LEU A 121 2.26 -4.61 -8.01
N MET A 122 2.36 -5.50 -8.99
CA MET A 122 3.28 -5.32 -10.12
C MET A 122 2.84 -4.22 -11.07
N ALA A 123 1.54 -4.03 -11.29
CA ALA A 123 1.02 -2.92 -12.07
C ALA A 123 1.37 -1.56 -11.42
N VAL A 124 1.24 -1.45 -10.10
CA VAL A 124 1.64 -0.28 -9.31
C VAL A 124 3.15 0.00 -9.41
N LEU A 125 3.97 -1.05 -9.54
CA LEU A 125 5.42 -0.92 -9.62
C LEU A 125 5.89 -0.65 -11.05
N ALA A 126 5.19 -1.18 -12.06
CA ALA A 126 5.50 -0.95 -13.47
C ALA A 126 5.25 0.50 -13.90
N THR A 127 4.26 1.18 -13.31
CA THR A 127 4.02 2.62 -13.55
C THR A 127 5.20 3.49 -13.10
N ARG A 128 6.04 3.01 -12.18
CA ARG A 128 7.30 3.66 -11.80
C ARG A 128 8.42 3.47 -12.82
N THR A 129 8.45 2.33 -13.51
CA THR A 129 9.49 2.01 -14.52
C THR A 129 9.17 2.56 -15.91
N GLY A 130 7.99 3.13 -16.11
CA GLY A 130 7.64 3.84 -17.34
C GLY A 130 8.54 5.06 -17.58
N PRO A 131 8.67 5.53 -18.84
CA PRO A 131 9.43 6.74 -19.12
C PRO A 131 8.87 7.89 -18.28
N ALA A 132 9.75 8.65 -17.64
CA ALA A 132 9.36 9.83 -16.89
C ALA A 132 8.46 10.71 -17.78
N PRO A 133 7.34 11.25 -17.26
CA PRO A 133 6.52 12.16 -18.05
C PRO A 133 7.41 13.32 -18.52
N SER A 134 7.61 13.40 -19.83
CA SER A 134 8.30 14.51 -20.48
C SER A 134 7.46 15.76 -20.24
N HIS A 135 7.91 16.63 -19.33
CA HIS A 135 7.31 17.95 -19.18
C HIS A 135 7.51 18.72 -20.50
N PRO A 136 6.46 19.33 -21.07
CA PRO A 136 6.63 20.31 -22.13
C PRO A 136 7.38 21.53 -21.56
N GLN A 137 8.38 21.98 -22.31
CA GLN A 137 9.18 23.19 -22.04
C GLN A 137 8.32 24.45 -22.04
#